data_AF-A0A452Z6R8-F1
#
_entry.id   AF-A0A452Z6R8-F1
#
_cell.length_a   1.000
_cell.length_b   1.000
_cell.length_c   1.000
_cell.angle_alpha   90.00
_cell.angle_beta   90.00
_cell.angle_gamma   90.00
#
_symmetry.space_group_name_H-M   'P 1'
#
loop_
_entity.id
_entity.type
_entity.pdbx_description
1 polymer ?
#
loop_
_entity_poly.entity_id
_entity_poly.type
_entity_poly.pdbx_seq_one_letter_code
_entity_poly.pdbx_strand_id
1 'polypeptide(L)'
;AGCSIDRYKQQEEERDVSLLCFVQILYSAQVDEEEQGVVIRNADLIEEVKGVLRLFPIWATCLIYAVAFSQSSTFFTKQAATLDRHVGKRVQVPPAALQSFISITIVLFMPIYDRAIVPLARRCTGVSSGITMLQRIGVGMVLSLVSMVVAALVETRRLRIAADAGLADLPRVPVPMSLWWMVPQYVLFGAADVFTMVGLQEFFYDQVPDKLRSIGLALYLSIFGIGSFISSGLVSGIDKWSSERGQSWFSNNLNRGHLDYFYWLIAALSALELVVYVFFAVTFKYKKKAASATVG
;
A
#
# COMPACT_ATOMS: atom_id res chain seq x y z
N ALA A 1 -51.61 38.24 65.85
CA ALA A 1 -50.25 37.77 65.51
C ALA A 1 -50.21 36.71 64.41
N GLY A 2 -51.26 35.92 64.15
CA GLY A 2 -51.23 34.83 63.14
C GLY A 2 -51.23 35.25 61.66
N CYS A 3 -51.88 36.35 61.29
CA CYS A 3 -52.11 36.72 59.87
C CYS A 3 -50.85 37.19 59.09
N SER A 4 -49.77 37.60 59.77
CA SER A 4 -48.50 37.95 59.10
C SER A 4 -47.55 36.75 58.91
N ILE A 5 -47.69 35.68 59.70
CA ILE A 5 -46.82 34.49 59.60
C ILE A 5 -47.25 33.63 58.40
N ASP A 6 -48.56 33.54 58.14
CA ASP A 6 -49.09 32.78 57.01
C ASP A 6 -48.71 33.41 55.66
N ARG A 7 -48.71 34.75 55.55
CA ARG A 7 -48.22 35.44 54.34
C ARG A 7 -46.72 35.28 54.11
N TYR A 8 -45.92 35.19 55.18
CA TYR A 8 -44.48 34.92 55.06
C TYR A 8 -44.21 33.49 54.59
N LYS A 9 -44.92 32.49 55.15
CA LYS A 9 -44.81 31.10 54.71
C LYS A 9 -45.22 30.90 53.25
N GLN A 10 -46.30 31.54 52.82
CA GLN A 10 -46.81 31.43 51.46
C GLN A 10 -45.86 32.08 50.42
N GLN A 11 -45.14 33.13 50.82
CA GLN A 11 -44.13 33.80 49.99
C GLN A 11 -42.77 33.06 49.97
N GLU A 12 -42.49 32.25 50.98
CA GLU A 12 -41.33 31.35 51.03
C GLU A 12 -41.56 30.10 50.17
N GLU A 13 -42.78 29.55 50.20
CA GLU A 13 -43.22 28.42 49.37
C GLU A 13 -43.29 28.79 47.87
N GLU A 14 -43.75 30.01 47.51
CA GLU A 14 -43.70 30.51 46.12
C GLU A 14 -42.26 30.73 45.60
N ARG A 15 -41.34 31.13 46.48
CA ARG A 15 -39.91 31.27 46.12
C ARG A 15 -39.26 29.91 45.91
N ASP A 16 -39.55 28.91 46.75
CA ASP A 16 -39.05 27.55 46.57
C ASP A 16 -39.59 26.91 45.29
N VAL A 17 -40.86 27.15 44.94
CA VAL A 17 -41.44 26.68 43.66
C VAL A 17 -40.79 27.37 42.46
N SER A 18 -40.52 28.68 42.53
CA SER A 18 -39.80 29.40 41.46
C SER A 18 -38.35 28.93 41.33
N LEU A 19 -37.67 28.67 42.45
CA LEU A 19 -36.28 28.20 42.44
C LEU A 19 -36.18 26.79 41.87
N LEU A 20 -37.09 25.88 42.25
CA LEU A 20 -37.19 24.53 41.70
C LEU A 20 -37.49 24.55 40.19
N CYS A 21 -38.39 25.44 39.75
CA CYS A 21 -38.69 25.59 38.32
C CYS A 21 -37.46 26.10 37.54
N PHE A 22 -36.72 27.06 38.09
CA PHE A 22 -35.50 27.58 37.49
C PHE A 22 -34.37 26.53 37.44
N VAL A 23 -34.17 25.75 38.51
CA VAL A 23 -33.20 24.65 38.56
C VAL A 23 -33.56 23.55 37.56
N GLN A 24 -34.85 23.21 37.43
CA GLN A 24 -35.32 22.23 36.45
C GLN A 24 -35.06 22.69 35.01
N ILE A 25 -35.29 23.98 34.71
CA ILE A 25 -35.01 24.58 33.40
C ILE A 25 -33.52 24.52 33.07
N LEU A 26 -32.65 24.92 34.00
CA LEU A 26 -31.20 24.86 33.81
C LEU A 26 -30.70 23.42 33.64
N TYR A 27 -31.24 22.48 34.43
CA TYR A 27 -30.92 21.06 34.29
C TYR A 27 -31.35 20.51 32.93
N SER A 28 -32.56 20.82 32.47
CA SER A 28 -33.03 20.41 31.13
C SER A 28 -32.21 21.02 30.00
N ALA A 29 -31.85 22.31 30.09
CA ALA A 29 -31.02 22.97 29.09
C ALA A 29 -29.61 22.36 29.03
N GLN A 30 -29.04 21.98 30.17
CA GLN A 30 -27.73 21.35 30.22
C GLN A 30 -27.76 19.91 29.67
N VAL A 31 -28.84 19.16 29.90
CA VAL A 31 -29.05 17.83 29.30
C VAL A 31 -29.21 17.95 27.78
N ASP A 32 -29.94 18.95 27.29
CA ASP A 32 -30.11 19.18 25.85
C ASP A 32 -28.79 19.56 25.15
N GLU A 33 -27.94 20.37 25.79
CA GLU A 33 -26.60 20.71 25.29
C GLU A 33 -25.67 19.48 25.27
N GLU A 34 -25.71 18.62 26.29
CA GLU A 34 -24.94 17.37 26.31
C GLU A 34 -25.43 16.39 25.22
N GLU A 35 -26.75 16.22 25.05
CA GLU A 35 -27.30 15.38 23.98
C GLU A 35 -26.94 15.91 22.60
N GLN A 36 -27.07 17.23 22.35
CA GLN A 36 -26.65 17.83 21.08
C GLN A 36 -25.14 17.68 20.85
N GLY A 37 -24.32 17.88 21.88
CA GLY A 37 -22.87 17.66 21.81
C GLY A 37 -22.51 16.21 21.47
N VAL A 38 -23.22 15.24 22.04
CA VAL A 38 -23.05 13.81 21.72
C VAL A 38 -23.48 13.50 20.28
N VAL A 39 -24.61 14.06 19.82
CA VAL A 39 -25.09 13.87 18.44
C VAL A 39 -24.12 14.45 17.42
N ILE A 40 -23.61 15.67 17.63
CA ILE A 40 -22.61 16.31 16.75
C ILE A 40 -21.32 15.49 16.73
N ARG A 41 -20.82 15.07 17.89
CA ARG A 41 -19.62 14.22 17.98
C ARG A 41 -19.82 12.89 17.23
N ASN A 42 -20.98 12.26 17.36
CA ASN A 42 -21.29 11.02 16.66
C ASN A 42 -21.38 11.25 15.14
N ALA A 43 -21.96 12.36 14.69
CA ALA A 43 -22.00 12.73 13.28
C ALA A 43 -20.59 12.94 12.70
N ASP A 44 -19.74 13.69 13.40
CA ASP A 44 -18.33 13.91 13.02
C ASP A 44 -17.56 12.58 12.92
N LEU A 45 -17.71 11.71 13.91
CA LEU A 45 -17.07 10.39 13.91
C LEU A 45 -17.53 9.53 12.73
N ILE A 46 -18.83 9.56 12.41
CA ILE A 46 -19.39 8.82 11.26
C ILE A 46 -18.79 9.34 9.95
N GLU A 47 -18.64 10.66 9.79
CA GLU A 47 -17.98 11.24 8.61
C GLU A 47 -16.50 10.87 8.53
N GLU A 48 -15.80 10.89 9.66
CA GLU A 48 -14.40 10.51 9.75
C GLU A 48 -14.20 9.04 9.34
N VAL A 49 -15.00 8.13 9.88
CA VAL A 49 -14.98 6.69 9.54
C VAL A 49 -15.35 6.46 8.07
N LYS A 50 -16.40 7.12 7.56
CA LYS A 50 -16.78 7.05 6.14
C LYS A 50 -15.63 7.53 5.23
N GLY A 51 -14.92 8.58 5.63
CA GLY A 51 -13.75 9.10 4.93
C GLY A 51 -12.65 8.07 4.79
N VAL A 52 -12.35 7.34 5.88
CA VAL A 52 -11.35 6.26 5.87
C VAL A 52 -11.83 5.04 5.08
N LEU A 53 -13.07 4.59 5.29
CA LEU A 53 -13.65 3.43 4.60
C LEU A 53 -13.67 3.59 3.08
N ARG A 54 -13.81 4.82 2.60
CA ARG A 54 -13.75 5.15 1.18
C ARG A 54 -12.40 4.80 0.53
N LEU A 55 -11.32 4.79 1.30
CA LEU A 55 -9.97 4.46 0.80
C LEU A 55 -9.75 2.95 0.69
N PHE A 56 -10.59 2.16 1.36
CA PHE A 56 -10.44 0.70 1.45
C PHE A 56 -10.37 -0.01 0.09
N PRO A 57 -11.17 0.33 -0.94
CA PRO A 57 -11.07 -0.34 -2.24
C PRO A 57 -9.70 -0.15 -2.90
N ILE A 58 -9.16 1.08 -2.86
CA ILE A 58 -7.82 1.38 -3.39
C ILE A 58 -6.76 0.65 -2.56
N TRP A 59 -6.88 0.70 -1.23
CA TRP A 59 -6.00 -0.02 -0.31
C TRP A 59 -5.95 -1.52 -0.63
N ALA A 60 -7.11 -2.16 -0.80
CA ALA A 60 -7.23 -3.59 -1.07
C ALA A 60 -6.58 -3.98 -2.40
N THR A 61 -6.78 -3.16 -3.45
CA THR A 61 -6.14 -3.42 -4.74
C THR A 61 -4.61 -3.39 -4.64
N CYS A 62 -4.02 -2.49 -3.84
CA CYS A 62 -2.57 -2.38 -3.69
C CYS A 62 -1.90 -3.55 -2.95
N LEU A 63 -2.67 -4.50 -2.39
CA LEU A 63 -2.11 -5.65 -1.68
C LEU A 63 -1.33 -6.58 -2.61
N ILE A 64 -1.76 -6.71 -3.88
CA ILE A 64 -1.08 -7.58 -4.85
C ILE A 64 0.25 -6.93 -5.32
N TYR A 65 0.32 -5.61 -5.46
CA TYR A 65 1.59 -4.91 -5.61
C TYR A 65 2.56 -5.24 -4.48
N ALA A 66 2.11 -5.25 -3.22
CA ALA A 66 2.97 -5.62 -2.09
C ALA A 66 3.41 -7.09 -2.11
N VAL A 67 2.56 -8.00 -2.61
CA VAL A 67 2.95 -9.40 -2.88
C VAL A 67 4.04 -9.47 -3.94
N ALA A 68 3.93 -8.71 -5.04
CA ALA A 68 4.96 -8.67 -6.06
C ALA A 68 6.28 -8.07 -5.51
N PHE A 69 6.17 -7.02 -4.70
CA PHE A 69 7.31 -6.35 -4.07
C PHE A 69 8.10 -7.27 -3.13
N SER A 70 7.43 -8.13 -2.35
CA SER A 70 8.11 -9.07 -1.43
C SER A 70 9.01 -10.10 -2.15
N GLN A 71 8.80 -10.32 -3.45
CA GLN A 71 9.61 -11.25 -4.25
C GLN A 71 11.04 -10.73 -4.45
N SER A 72 11.21 -9.41 -4.46
CA SER A 72 12.49 -8.75 -4.73
C SER A 72 13.57 -9.06 -3.68
N SER A 73 13.18 -9.21 -2.41
CA SER A 73 14.09 -9.56 -1.31
C SER A 73 14.22 -11.08 -1.11
N THR A 74 13.25 -11.86 -1.61
CA THR A 74 13.16 -13.30 -1.36
C THR A 74 13.53 -14.14 -2.59
N PHE A 75 12.56 -14.44 -3.46
CA PHE A 75 12.78 -15.36 -4.57
C PHE A 75 13.71 -14.80 -5.64
N PHE A 76 13.78 -13.48 -5.85
CA PHE A 76 14.77 -12.89 -6.75
C PHE A 76 16.18 -13.19 -6.24
N THR A 77 16.39 -13.08 -4.92
CA THR A 77 17.66 -13.45 -4.28
C THR A 77 17.96 -14.94 -4.44
N LYS A 78 16.97 -15.82 -4.28
CA LYS A 78 17.13 -17.27 -4.49
C LYS A 78 17.47 -17.60 -5.94
N GLN A 79 16.79 -16.98 -6.89
CA GLN A 79 17.06 -17.10 -8.32
C GLN A 79 18.50 -16.69 -8.64
N ALA A 80 18.90 -15.49 -8.21
CA ALA A 80 20.25 -14.97 -8.39
C ALA A 80 21.34 -15.87 -7.79
N ALA A 81 21.05 -16.56 -6.69
CA ALA A 81 22.01 -17.45 -6.03
C ALA A 81 22.43 -18.64 -6.91
N THR A 82 21.59 -19.02 -7.88
CA THR A 82 21.86 -20.13 -8.82
C THR A 82 22.60 -19.72 -10.08
N LEU A 83 22.78 -18.42 -10.33
CA LEU A 83 23.44 -17.88 -11.53
C LEU A 83 24.96 -17.82 -11.38
N ASP A 84 25.66 -17.62 -12.49
CA ASP A 84 27.07 -17.23 -12.44
C ASP A 84 27.20 -15.79 -11.94
N ARG A 85 27.75 -15.67 -10.74
CA ARG A 85 27.90 -14.41 -10.00
C ARG A 85 29.30 -13.79 -10.12
N HIS A 86 30.15 -14.31 -11.00
CA HIS A 86 31.49 -13.75 -11.18
C HIS A 86 31.46 -12.47 -12.02
N VAL A 87 32.08 -11.42 -11.48
CA VAL A 87 32.41 -10.18 -12.20
C VAL A 87 33.92 -10.18 -12.43
N GLY A 88 34.31 -10.47 -13.67
CA GLY A 88 35.70 -10.73 -14.00
C GLY A 88 36.21 -12.02 -13.35
N LYS A 89 37.52 -12.10 -13.07
CA LYS A 89 38.18 -13.34 -12.61
C LYS A 89 38.20 -13.56 -11.10
N ARG A 90 37.89 -12.54 -10.29
CA ARG A 90 38.18 -12.55 -8.84
C ARG A 90 37.00 -12.19 -7.94
N VAL A 91 35.99 -11.49 -8.45
CA VAL A 91 34.89 -10.98 -7.62
C VAL A 91 33.67 -11.84 -7.84
N GLN A 92 33.20 -12.50 -6.78
CA GLN A 92 31.92 -13.19 -6.78
C GLN A 92 30.91 -12.33 -6.01
N VAL A 93 29.91 -11.81 -6.71
CA VAL A 93 28.93 -10.87 -6.12
C VAL A 93 27.92 -11.65 -5.27
N PRO A 94 27.68 -11.27 -4.00
CA PRO A 94 26.63 -11.90 -3.20
C PRO A 94 25.24 -11.71 -3.86
N PRO A 95 24.35 -12.72 -3.88
CA PRO A 95 23.05 -12.60 -4.56
C PRO A 95 22.20 -11.43 -4.01
N ALA A 96 22.21 -11.26 -2.68
CA ALA A 96 21.49 -10.19 -2.00
C ALA A 96 22.01 -8.78 -2.37
N ALA A 97 23.26 -8.66 -2.83
CA ALA A 97 23.80 -7.37 -3.25
C ALA A 97 23.05 -6.78 -4.45
N LEU A 98 22.35 -7.61 -5.24
CA LEU A 98 21.52 -7.16 -6.37
C LEU A 98 20.34 -6.30 -5.92
N GLN A 99 19.87 -6.44 -4.67
CA GLN A 99 18.83 -5.56 -4.14
C GLN A 99 19.26 -4.08 -4.15
N SER A 100 20.56 -3.80 -4.11
CA SER A 100 21.11 -2.43 -4.23
C SER A 100 20.72 -1.76 -5.54
N PHE A 101 20.42 -2.52 -6.62
CA PHE A 101 19.93 -1.93 -7.88
C PHE A 101 18.58 -1.24 -7.70
N ILE A 102 17.73 -1.68 -6.77
CA ILE A 102 16.49 -0.97 -6.42
C ILE A 102 16.85 0.41 -5.88
N SER A 103 17.72 0.47 -4.86
CA SER A 103 18.14 1.72 -4.23
C SER A 103 18.86 2.66 -5.20
N ILE A 104 19.76 2.13 -6.03
CA ILE A 104 20.46 2.91 -7.07
C ILE A 104 19.44 3.48 -8.06
N THR A 105 18.47 2.66 -8.49
CA THR A 105 17.42 3.12 -9.40
C THR A 105 16.62 4.25 -8.77
N ILE A 106 16.19 4.11 -7.51
CA ILE A 106 15.46 5.18 -6.79
C ILE A 106 16.28 6.47 -6.73
N VAL A 107 17.56 6.39 -6.34
CA VAL A 107 18.45 7.55 -6.22
C VAL A 107 18.66 8.26 -7.56
N LEU A 108 18.79 7.50 -8.65
CA LEU A 108 18.98 8.07 -9.98
C LEU A 108 17.68 8.57 -10.61
N PHE A 109 16.57 7.86 -10.38
CA PHE A 109 15.28 8.14 -11.01
C PHE A 109 14.52 9.25 -10.31
N MET A 110 14.68 9.43 -8.99
CA MET A 110 13.98 10.47 -8.23
C MET A 110 14.28 11.91 -8.73
N PRO A 111 15.55 12.31 -8.98
CA PRO A 111 15.84 13.61 -9.60
C PRO A 111 15.23 13.76 -10.99
N ILE A 112 15.21 12.69 -11.80
CA ILE A 112 14.61 12.69 -13.14
C ILE A 112 13.09 12.89 -13.03
N TYR A 113 12.47 12.20 -12.07
CA TYR A 113 11.05 12.34 -11.79
C TYR A 113 10.69 13.78 -11.40
N ASP A 114 11.40 14.37 -10.44
CA ASP A 114 11.11 15.72 -9.94
C ASP A 114 11.46 16.83 -10.94
N ARG A 115 12.55 16.67 -11.72
CA ARG A 115 13.07 17.74 -12.60
C ARG A 115 12.59 17.63 -14.04
N ALA A 116 12.24 16.45 -14.52
CA ALA A 116 11.80 16.25 -15.90
C ALA A 116 10.35 15.79 -15.99
N ILE A 117 9.99 14.70 -15.30
CA ILE A 117 8.65 14.08 -15.44
C ILE A 117 7.57 15.00 -14.87
N VAL A 118 7.74 15.52 -13.65
CA VAL A 118 6.74 16.38 -13.01
C VAL A 118 6.52 17.68 -13.80
N PRO A 119 7.55 18.46 -14.19
CA PRO A 119 7.34 19.69 -14.99
C PRO A 119 6.73 19.42 -16.36
N LEU A 120 7.14 18.34 -17.04
CA LEU A 120 6.55 17.96 -18.32
C LEU A 120 5.09 17.57 -18.16
N ALA A 121 4.77 16.75 -17.16
CA ALA A 121 3.40 16.37 -16.86
C ALA A 121 2.54 17.60 -16.51
N ARG A 122 3.06 18.56 -15.74
CA ARG A 122 2.36 19.84 -15.46
C ARG A 122 2.01 20.60 -16.74
N ARG A 123 2.93 20.63 -17.72
CA ARG A 123 2.68 21.29 -19.01
C ARG A 123 1.61 20.57 -19.83
N CYS A 124 1.57 19.24 -19.79
CA CYS A 124 0.61 18.45 -20.56
C CYS A 124 -0.78 18.35 -19.90
N THR A 125 -0.84 18.20 -18.57
CA THR A 125 -2.10 17.96 -17.84
C THR A 125 -2.73 19.24 -17.29
N GLY A 126 -1.95 20.32 -17.12
CA GLY A 126 -2.38 21.55 -16.46
C GLY A 126 -2.61 21.41 -14.94
N VAL A 127 -2.31 20.25 -14.35
CA VAL A 127 -2.47 19.99 -12.91
C VAL A 127 -1.22 20.43 -12.16
N SER A 128 -1.37 21.11 -11.02
CA SER A 128 -0.24 21.62 -10.23
C SER A 128 0.73 20.54 -9.73
N SER A 129 0.25 19.32 -9.50
CA SER A 129 1.09 18.15 -9.16
C SER A 129 1.69 17.43 -10.38
N GLY A 130 1.31 17.82 -11.60
CA GLY A 130 1.68 17.19 -12.87
C GLY A 130 0.94 15.89 -13.15
N ILE A 131 1.11 14.90 -12.28
CA ILE A 131 0.47 13.58 -12.35
C ILE A 131 -0.36 13.40 -11.07
N THR A 132 -1.60 12.89 -11.18
CA THR A 132 -2.46 12.67 -10.01
C THR A 132 -1.92 11.52 -9.13
N MET A 133 -2.27 11.51 -7.85
CA MET A 133 -1.81 10.49 -6.90
C MET A 133 -2.17 9.06 -7.38
N LEU A 134 -3.39 8.88 -7.92
CA LEU A 134 -3.85 7.59 -8.42
C LEU A 134 -3.15 7.21 -9.74
N GLN A 135 -2.88 8.17 -10.63
CA GLN A 135 -2.10 7.88 -11.83
C GLN A 135 -0.68 7.43 -11.50
N ARG A 136 -0.03 8.04 -10.49
CA ARG A 136 1.30 7.60 -10.03
C ARG A 136 1.26 6.15 -9.54
N ILE A 137 0.32 5.81 -8.65
CA ILE A 137 0.14 4.44 -8.17
C ILE A 137 -0.09 3.47 -9.33
N GLY A 138 -0.97 3.81 -10.28
CA GLY A 138 -1.26 2.98 -11.45
C GLY A 138 -0.05 2.75 -12.36
N VAL A 139 0.77 3.78 -12.61
CA VAL A 139 2.03 3.63 -13.37
C VAL A 139 2.98 2.67 -12.67
N GLY A 140 3.11 2.78 -11.35
CA GLY A 140 3.93 1.86 -10.57
C GLY A 140 3.40 0.42 -10.57
N MET A 141 2.09 0.21 -10.53
CA MET A 141 1.47 -1.12 -10.72
C MET A 141 1.77 -1.72 -12.09
N VAL A 142 1.71 -0.91 -13.17
CA VAL A 142 2.09 -1.35 -14.52
C VAL A 142 3.57 -1.77 -14.56
N LEU A 143 4.47 -0.96 -13.99
CA LEU A 143 5.89 -1.29 -13.95
C LEU A 143 6.18 -2.56 -13.12
N SER A 144 5.45 -2.76 -12.03
CA SER A 144 5.51 -3.99 -11.22
C SER A 144 5.07 -5.21 -12.03
N LEU A 145 3.95 -5.12 -12.76
CA LEU A 145 3.49 -6.17 -13.67
C LEU A 145 4.55 -6.52 -14.71
N VAL A 146 5.11 -5.51 -15.38
CA VAL A 146 6.17 -5.72 -16.38
C VAL A 146 7.40 -6.37 -15.73
N SER A 147 7.76 -5.97 -14.52
CA SER A 147 8.86 -6.58 -13.76
C SER A 147 8.63 -8.06 -13.48
N MET A 148 7.41 -8.44 -13.06
CA MET A 148 7.07 -9.84 -12.81
C MET A 148 7.04 -10.69 -14.08
N VAL A 149 6.59 -10.13 -15.21
CA VAL A 149 6.70 -10.77 -16.53
C VAL A 149 8.17 -10.99 -16.91
N VAL A 150 9.02 -9.98 -16.73
CA VAL A 150 10.46 -10.10 -16.99
C VAL A 150 11.07 -11.18 -16.09
N ALA A 151 10.75 -11.21 -14.81
CA ALA A 151 11.25 -12.22 -13.88
C ALA A 151 10.81 -13.65 -14.30
N ALA A 152 9.56 -13.82 -14.73
CA ALA A 152 9.06 -15.10 -15.23
C ALA A 152 9.81 -15.56 -16.49
N LEU A 153 10.08 -14.64 -17.43
CA LEU A 153 10.85 -14.93 -18.65
C LEU A 153 12.32 -15.26 -18.35
N VAL A 154 12.95 -14.51 -17.44
CA VAL A 154 14.33 -14.76 -16.98
C VAL A 154 14.41 -16.14 -16.32
N GLU A 155 13.44 -16.50 -15.49
CA GLU A 155 13.42 -17.82 -14.84
C GLU A 155 13.18 -18.96 -15.83
N THR A 156 12.25 -18.79 -16.76
CA THR A 156 12.01 -19.76 -17.84
C THR A 156 13.29 -20.00 -18.64
N ARG A 157 14.05 -18.93 -18.93
CA ARG A 157 15.34 -19.03 -19.61
C ARG A 157 16.39 -19.73 -18.76
N ARG A 158 16.49 -19.42 -17.47
CA ARG A 158 17.42 -20.05 -16.53
C ARG A 158 17.19 -21.57 -16.45
N LEU A 159 15.93 -21.99 -16.31
CA LEU A 159 15.54 -23.39 -16.26
C LEU A 159 15.90 -24.14 -17.55
N ARG A 160 15.69 -23.53 -18.72
CA ARG A 160 16.11 -24.10 -20.00
C ARG A 160 17.62 -24.31 -20.08
N ILE A 161 18.41 -23.30 -19.71
CA ILE A 161 19.89 -23.40 -19.71
C ILE A 161 20.35 -24.49 -18.71
N ALA A 162 19.72 -24.58 -17.54
CA ALA A 162 20.04 -25.62 -16.56
C ALA A 162 19.73 -27.03 -17.09
N ALA A 163 18.62 -27.21 -17.81
CA ALA A 163 18.27 -28.48 -18.44
C ALA A 163 19.23 -28.84 -19.57
N ASP A 164 19.52 -27.91 -20.48
CA ASP A 164 20.41 -28.11 -21.63
C ASP A 164 21.85 -28.45 -21.20
N ALA A 165 22.31 -27.87 -20.08
CA ALA A 165 23.62 -28.14 -19.49
C ALA A 165 23.66 -29.41 -18.61
N GLY A 166 22.55 -30.15 -18.47
CA GLY A 166 22.46 -31.32 -17.61
C GLY A 166 22.58 -31.03 -16.11
N LEU A 167 22.31 -29.78 -15.70
CA LEU A 167 22.45 -29.30 -14.32
C LEU A 167 21.17 -29.43 -13.49
N ALA A 168 20.12 -30.07 -14.03
CA ALA A 168 18.82 -30.22 -13.38
C ALA A 168 18.93 -30.84 -11.97
N ASP A 169 19.83 -31.80 -11.77
CA ASP A 169 20.04 -32.49 -10.48
C ASP A 169 21.26 -31.98 -9.69
N LEU A 170 21.90 -30.90 -10.15
CA LEU A 170 23.12 -30.33 -9.55
C LEU A 170 22.85 -28.92 -9.00
N PRO A 171 22.13 -28.78 -7.87
CA PRO A 171 21.70 -27.47 -7.33
C PRO A 171 22.85 -26.56 -6.87
N ARG A 172 24.04 -27.13 -6.63
CA ARG A 172 25.21 -26.39 -6.14
C ARG A 172 26.08 -25.84 -7.27
N VAL A 173 25.89 -26.32 -8.49
CA VAL A 173 26.64 -25.85 -9.64
C VAL A 173 25.91 -24.63 -10.21
N PRO A 174 26.58 -23.47 -10.34
CA PRO A 174 25.97 -22.31 -10.97
C PRO A 174 25.53 -22.62 -12.39
N VAL A 175 24.30 -22.24 -12.72
CA VAL A 175 23.81 -22.25 -14.10
C VAL A 175 24.68 -21.28 -14.91
N PRO A 176 25.17 -21.65 -16.11
CA PRO A 176 26.04 -20.82 -16.94
C PRO A 176 25.25 -19.66 -17.59
N MET A 177 24.67 -18.83 -16.75
CA MET A 177 23.88 -17.65 -17.07
C MET A 177 24.34 -16.53 -16.15
N SER A 178 24.68 -15.39 -16.74
CA SER A 178 25.24 -14.27 -15.99
C SER A 178 24.22 -13.64 -15.04
N LEU A 179 24.68 -13.22 -13.85
CA LEU A 179 23.88 -12.46 -12.87
C LEU A 179 23.22 -11.19 -13.45
N TRP A 180 23.79 -10.60 -14.52
CA TRP A 180 23.27 -9.36 -15.12
C TRP A 180 21.85 -9.48 -15.68
N TRP A 181 21.39 -10.70 -15.97
CA TRP A 181 20.01 -10.98 -16.37
C TRP A 181 18.97 -10.63 -15.29
N MET A 182 19.39 -10.50 -14.03
CA MET A 182 18.53 -10.07 -12.92
C MET A 182 18.36 -8.56 -12.84
N VAL A 183 19.25 -7.77 -13.46
CA VAL A 183 19.21 -6.30 -13.35
C VAL A 183 17.90 -5.70 -13.88
N PRO A 184 17.35 -6.13 -15.04
CA PRO A 184 16.10 -5.56 -15.56
C PRO A 184 14.92 -5.63 -14.58
N GLN A 185 14.68 -6.77 -13.93
CA GLN A 185 13.57 -6.90 -12.95
C GLN A 185 13.82 -6.05 -11.68
N TYR A 186 15.07 -5.92 -11.21
CA TYR A 186 15.38 -5.04 -10.08
C TYR A 186 15.23 -3.55 -10.41
N VAL A 187 15.67 -3.13 -11.60
CA VAL A 187 15.54 -1.73 -12.06
C VAL A 187 14.07 -1.38 -12.29
N LEU A 188 13.29 -2.26 -12.94
CA LEU A 188 11.85 -2.03 -13.13
C LEU A 188 11.11 -1.91 -11.78
N PHE A 189 11.45 -2.75 -10.80
CA PHE A 189 10.90 -2.60 -9.45
C PHE A 189 11.32 -1.29 -8.78
N GLY A 190 12.59 -0.89 -8.87
CA GLY A 190 13.05 0.40 -8.32
C GLY A 190 12.32 1.59 -8.94
N ALA A 191 12.08 1.57 -10.25
CA ALA A 191 11.29 2.60 -10.93
C ALA A 191 9.82 2.56 -10.50
N ALA A 192 9.22 1.37 -10.39
CA ALA A 192 7.85 1.19 -9.89
C ALA A 192 7.70 1.78 -8.47
N ASP A 193 8.69 1.55 -7.61
CA ASP A 193 8.67 1.98 -6.21
C ASP A 193 8.63 3.49 -6.06
N VAL A 194 9.39 4.23 -6.90
CA VAL A 194 9.35 5.70 -6.92
C VAL A 194 7.94 6.23 -7.17
N PHE A 195 7.20 5.63 -8.12
CA PHE A 195 5.85 6.05 -8.42
C PHE A 195 4.84 5.60 -7.36
N THR A 196 4.90 4.32 -6.97
CA THR A 196 3.91 3.72 -6.06
C THR A 196 4.06 4.24 -4.64
N MET A 197 5.26 4.30 -4.07
CA MET A 197 5.47 4.73 -2.68
C MET A 197 5.06 6.18 -2.47
N VAL A 198 5.52 7.08 -3.35
CA VAL A 198 5.15 8.50 -3.31
C VAL A 198 3.64 8.65 -3.50
N GLY A 199 3.07 7.95 -4.48
CA GLY A 199 1.63 7.99 -4.77
C GLY A 199 0.76 7.49 -3.61
N LEU A 200 1.10 6.35 -3.01
CA LEU A 200 0.36 5.77 -1.88
C LEU A 200 0.47 6.65 -0.64
N GLN A 201 1.69 7.06 -0.27
CA GLN A 201 1.90 7.88 0.91
C GLN A 201 1.13 9.20 0.80
N GLU A 202 1.24 9.89 -0.33
CA GLU A 202 0.52 11.15 -0.57
C GLU A 202 -1.00 10.93 -0.58
N PHE A 203 -1.49 9.87 -1.24
CA PHE A 203 -2.91 9.54 -1.29
C PHE A 203 -3.49 9.27 0.09
N PHE A 204 -2.91 8.35 0.86
CA PHE A 204 -3.45 8.00 2.17
C PHE A 204 -3.27 9.11 3.20
N TYR A 205 -2.27 9.98 3.06
CA TYR A 205 -2.10 11.13 3.93
C TYR A 205 -3.12 12.25 3.62
N ASP A 206 -3.33 12.59 2.35
CA ASP A 206 -4.18 13.71 1.95
C ASP A 206 -5.67 13.37 1.91
N GLN A 207 -6.04 12.11 1.68
CA GLN A 207 -7.45 11.72 1.50
C GLN A 207 -8.16 11.33 2.81
N VAL A 208 -7.43 11.07 3.88
CA VAL A 208 -8.04 10.86 5.21
C VAL A 208 -8.54 12.18 5.82
N PRO A 209 -9.48 12.14 6.78
CA PRO A 209 -9.82 13.31 7.59
C PRO A 209 -8.59 13.90 8.28
N ASP A 210 -8.55 15.22 8.46
CA ASP A 210 -7.34 15.91 8.95
C ASP A 210 -6.91 15.46 10.35
N LYS A 211 -7.87 15.08 11.19
CA LYS A 211 -7.61 14.52 12.54
C LYS A 211 -7.00 13.11 12.49
N LEU A 212 -7.08 12.41 11.36
CA LEU A 212 -6.72 10.99 11.20
C LEU A 212 -5.52 10.77 10.26
N ARG A 213 -4.68 11.78 10.03
CA ARG A 213 -3.50 11.68 9.14
C ARG A 213 -2.53 10.57 9.52
N SER A 214 -2.36 10.31 10.82
CA SER A 214 -1.55 9.18 11.31
C SER A 214 -2.12 7.82 10.90
N ILE A 215 -3.44 7.67 10.89
CA ILE A 215 -4.13 6.46 10.40
C ILE A 215 -3.90 6.28 8.90
N GLY A 216 -3.89 7.37 8.13
CA GLY A 216 -3.53 7.33 6.71
C GLY A 216 -2.16 6.69 6.48
N LEU A 217 -1.13 7.14 7.21
CA LEU A 217 0.21 6.54 7.12
C LEU A 217 0.23 5.08 7.60
N ALA A 218 -0.53 4.74 8.64
CA ALA A 218 -0.66 3.37 9.11
C ALA A 218 -1.32 2.45 8.07
N LEU A 219 -2.34 2.94 7.34
CA LEU A 219 -2.98 2.22 6.24
C LEU A 219 -2.02 2.00 5.07
N TYR A 220 -1.20 3.00 4.74
CA TYR A 220 -0.16 2.85 3.74
C TYR A 220 0.86 1.76 4.14
N LEU A 221 1.39 1.81 5.37
CA LEU A 221 2.35 0.80 5.85
C LEU A 221 1.72 -0.59 5.96
N SER A 222 0.43 -0.67 6.31
CA SER A 222 -0.26 -1.95 6.44
C SER A 222 -0.40 -2.69 5.10
N ILE A 223 -0.38 -2.00 3.95
CA ILE A 223 -0.37 -2.63 2.62
C ILE A 223 0.82 -3.59 2.51
N PHE A 224 2.02 -3.15 2.91
CA PHE A 224 3.23 -3.96 2.82
C PHE A 224 3.27 -5.08 3.86
N GLY A 225 2.79 -4.80 5.08
CA GLY A 225 2.69 -5.81 6.13
C GLY A 225 1.73 -6.94 5.75
N ILE A 226 0.49 -6.59 5.37
CA ILE A 226 -0.54 -7.56 4.97
C ILE A 226 -0.16 -8.24 3.66
N GLY A 227 0.39 -7.51 2.69
CA GLY A 227 0.91 -8.09 1.45
C GLY A 227 2.00 -9.15 1.69
N SER A 228 2.86 -8.95 2.70
CA SER A 228 3.87 -9.95 3.08
C SER A 228 3.24 -11.22 3.67
N PHE A 229 2.18 -11.09 4.49
CA PHE A 229 1.42 -12.24 4.97
C PHE A 229 0.71 -12.97 3.83
N ILE A 230 0.08 -12.24 2.90
CA ILE A 230 -0.57 -12.83 1.73
C ILE A 230 0.46 -13.57 0.87
N SER A 231 1.62 -12.96 0.61
CA SER A 231 2.73 -13.60 -0.12
C SER A 231 3.16 -14.90 0.55
N SER A 232 3.28 -14.90 1.88
CA SER A 232 3.68 -16.09 2.63
C SER A 232 2.61 -17.18 2.59
N GLY A 233 1.33 -16.81 2.69
CA GLY A 233 0.19 -17.71 2.55
C GLY A 233 0.09 -18.30 1.15
N LEU A 234 0.30 -17.50 0.11
CA LEU A 234 0.34 -17.97 -1.29
C LEU A 234 1.44 -19.00 -1.49
N VAL A 235 2.67 -18.70 -1.04
CA VAL A 235 3.79 -19.65 -1.14
C VAL A 235 3.49 -20.94 -0.39
N SER A 236 3.03 -20.87 0.86
CA SER A 236 2.70 -22.06 1.66
C SER A 236 1.58 -22.90 1.06
N GLY A 237 0.50 -22.25 0.58
CA GLY A 237 -0.62 -22.94 -0.05
C GLY A 237 -0.23 -23.63 -1.36
N ILE A 238 0.52 -22.92 -2.21
CA ILE A 238 1.01 -23.46 -3.49
C ILE A 238 2.03 -24.57 -3.24
N ASP A 239 2.93 -24.44 -2.28
CA ASP A 239 3.91 -25.49 -1.95
C ASP A 239 3.22 -26.78 -1.49
N LYS A 240 2.22 -26.65 -0.60
CA LYS A 240 1.42 -27.79 -0.16
C LYS A 240 0.69 -28.45 -1.33
N TRP A 241 0.02 -27.65 -2.16
CA TRP A 241 -0.74 -28.17 -3.30
C TRP A 241 0.14 -28.81 -4.39
N SER A 242 1.31 -28.22 -4.65
CA SER A 242 2.23 -28.69 -5.71
C SER A 242 3.06 -29.90 -5.26
N SER A 243 3.44 -29.99 -3.98
CA SER A 243 4.16 -31.13 -3.42
C SER A 243 3.31 -32.41 -3.39
N GLU A 244 2.00 -32.31 -3.14
CA GLU A 244 1.06 -33.45 -3.20
C GLU A 244 0.97 -34.05 -4.63
N ARG A 245 1.30 -33.28 -5.67
CA ARG A 245 1.30 -33.71 -7.07
C ARG A 245 2.68 -34.13 -7.58
N GLY A 246 3.68 -34.22 -6.69
CA GLY A 246 5.02 -34.74 -7.01
C GLY A 246 6.00 -33.73 -7.63
N GLN A 247 5.59 -32.48 -7.88
CA GLN A 247 6.48 -31.42 -8.38
C GLN A 247 6.22 -30.11 -7.63
N SER A 248 6.99 -29.87 -6.56
CA SER A 248 6.92 -28.60 -5.81
C SER A 248 7.48 -27.44 -6.64
N TRP A 249 6.70 -26.36 -6.73
CA TRP A 249 7.15 -25.11 -7.37
C TRP A 249 8.34 -24.49 -6.63
N PHE A 250 8.48 -24.77 -5.33
CA PHE A 250 9.48 -24.20 -4.43
C PHE A 250 10.48 -25.24 -3.92
N SER A 251 10.81 -26.22 -4.76
CA SER A 251 11.80 -27.25 -4.45
C SER A 251 13.11 -26.65 -3.92
N ASN A 252 13.72 -27.33 -2.94
CA ASN A 252 15.05 -26.98 -2.42
C ASN A 252 16.10 -26.96 -3.54
N ASN A 253 15.92 -27.82 -4.56
CA ASN A 253 16.64 -27.70 -5.82
C ASN A 253 15.85 -26.81 -6.78
N LEU A 254 16.25 -25.54 -6.88
CA LEU A 254 15.59 -24.58 -7.75
C LEU A 254 15.65 -24.95 -9.24
N ASN A 255 16.55 -25.84 -9.66
CA ASN A 255 16.58 -26.34 -11.05
C ASN A 255 15.48 -27.38 -11.33
N ARG A 256 14.90 -27.97 -10.27
CA ARG A 256 13.72 -28.85 -10.33
C ARG A 256 12.42 -28.13 -9.92
N GLY A 257 12.54 -26.97 -9.29
CA GLY A 257 11.41 -26.10 -8.98
C GLY A 257 10.94 -25.33 -10.21
N HIS A 258 9.68 -24.91 -10.17
CA HIS A 258 9.04 -24.13 -11.23
C HIS A 258 8.68 -22.74 -10.69
N LEU A 259 9.73 -21.97 -10.36
CA LEU A 259 9.59 -20.61 -9.87
C LEU A 259 9.04 -19.67 -10.98
N ASP A 260 9.22 -20.04 -12.24
CA ASP A 260 8.62 -19.38 -13.40
C ASP A 260 7.08 -19.40 -13.34
N TYR A 261 6.47 -20.53 -12.96
CA TYR A 261 5.01 -20.61 -12.79
C TYR A 261 4.52 -19.69 -11.68
N PHE A 262 5.28 -19.57 -10.59
CA PHE A 262 4.93 -18.65 -9.51
C PHE A 262 5.02 -17.18 -9.95
N TYR A 263 6.05 -16.81 -10.72
CA TYR A 263 6.15 -15.45 -11.27
C TYR A 263 5.06 -15.15 -12.30
N TRP A 264 4.68 -16.11 -13.14
CA TRP A 264 3.53 -15.98 -14.05
C TRP A 264 2.21 -15.82 -13.29
N LEU A 265 2.03 -16.57 -12.19
CA LEU A 265 0.85 -16.42 -11.32
C LEU A 265 0.77 -15.00 -10.73
N ILE A 266 1.86 -14.49 -10.16
CA ILE A 266 1.89 -13.13 -9.62
C ILE A 266 1.65 -12.12 -10.74
N ALA A 267 2.25 -12.29 -11.93
CA ALA A 267 2.00 -11.41 -13.08
C ALA A 267 0.51 -11.40 -13.47
N ALA A 268 -0.15 -12.58 -13.52
CA ALA A 268 -1.58 -12.66 -13.79
C ALA A 268 -2.42 -11.97 -12.71
N LEU A 269 -2.07 -12.15 -11.43
CA LEU A 269 -2.72 -11.47 -10.32
C LEU A 269 -2.52 -9.95 -10.38
N SER A 270 -1.32 -9.48 -10.73
CA SER A 270 -1.03 -8.04 -10.92
C SER A 270 -1.76 -7.44 -12.10
N ALA A 271 -1.99 -8.21 -13.17
CA ALA A 271 -2.82 -7.76 -14.30
C ALA A 271 -4.29 -7.61 -13.88
N LEU A 272 -4.82 -8.57 -13.12
CA LEU A 272 -6.18 -8.49 -12.56
C LEU A 272 -6.31 -7.34 -11.57
N GLU A 273 -5.35 -7.18 -10.66
CA GLU A 273 -5.22 -6.04 -9.74
C GLU A 273 -5.32 -4.73 -10.51
N LEU A 274 -4.54 -4.57 -11.58
CA LEU A 274 -4.51 -3.32 -12.35
C LEU A 274 -5.88 -3.00 -12.95
N VAL A 275 -6.60 -3.99 -13.47
CA VAL A 275 -7.97 -3.79 -14.01
C VAL A 275 -8.93 -3.32 -12.93
N VAL A 276 -8.92 -3.99 -11.76
CA VAL A 276 -9.78 -3.64 -10.63
C VAL A 276 -9.39 -2.27 -10.05
N TYR A 277 -8.10 -1.98 -9.97
CA TYR A 277 -7.56 -0.69 -9.54
C TYR A 277 -8.06 0.43 -10.44
N VAL A 278 -7.94 0.29 -11.76
CA VAL A 278 -8.39 1.31 -12.73
C VAL A 278 -9.88 1.59 -12.58
N PHE A 279 -10.70 0.56 -12.40
CA PHE A 279 -12.14 0.72 -12.15
C PHE A 279 -12.42 1.60 -10.91
N PHE A 280 -11.76 1.31 -9.79
CA PHE A 280 -11.92 2.11 -8.58
C PHE A 280 -11.30 3.51 -8.71
N ALA A 281 -10.14 3.62 -9.35
CA ALA A 281 -9.43 4.89 -9.53
C ALA A 281 -10.23 5.89 -10.37
N VAL A 282 -10.90 5.43 -11.44
CA VAL A 282 -11.77 6.28 -12.27
C VAL A 282 -13.02 6.73 -11.51
N THR A 283 -13.55 5.88 -10.63
CA THR A 283 -14.75 6.18 -9.83
C THR A 283 -14.43 7.05 -8.60
N PHE A 284 -13.16 7.13 -8.20
CA PHE A 284 -12.73 7.81 -6.98
C PHE A 284 -12.73 9.33 -7.12
N LYS A 285 -13.62 10.01 -6.38
CA LYS A 285 -13.61 11.49 -6.25
C LYS A 285 -12.67 11.96 -5.14
N TYR A 286 -11.68 12.78 -5.45
CA TYR A 286 -10.78 13.37 -4.45
C TYR A 286 -11.53 14.23 -3.41
N LYS A 287 -11.04 14.23 -2.16
CA LYS A 287 -11.43 15.20 -1.13
C LYS A 287 -11.06 16.61 -1.61
N LYS A 288 -12.02 17.53 -1.62
CA LYS A 288 -11.74 18.94 -1.91
C LYS A 288 -10.93 19.52 -0.74
N LYS A 289 -9.72 20.05 -1.00
CA LYS A 289 -9.05 20.92 -0.02
C LYS A 289 -9.93 22.16 0.11
N ALA A 290 -10.41 22.46 1.32
CA ALA A 290 -11.07 23.73 1.59
C ALA A 290 -10.05 24.83 1.22
N ALA A 291 -10.40 25.69 0.25
CA ALA A 291 -9.59 26.84 -0.06
C ALA A 291 -9.43 27.63 1.25
N SER A 292 -8.20 27.80 1.72
CA SER A 292 -7.95 28.71 2.82
C SER A 292 -8.51 30.05 2.37
N ALA A 293 -9.55 30.54 3.06
CA ALA A 293 -9.97 31.91 2.92
C ALA A 293 -8.75 32.78 3.29
N THR A 294 -8.06 33.26 2.27
CA THR A 294 -7.08 34.33 2.42
C THR A 294 -7.89 35.54 2.84
N VAL A 295 -7.96 35.78 4.14
CA VAL A 295 -8.39 37.06 4.69
C VAL A 295 -7.27 38.03 4.30
N GLY A 296 -7.52 38.79 3.24
CA GLY A 296 -6.79 40.01 2.92
C GLY A 296 -7.46 41.21 3.57
#